data_AF-A0A3D5UWP4-F1
#
_entry.id   AF-A0A3D5UWP4-F1
#
_cell.length_a   1.000
_cell.length_b   1.000
_cell.length_c   1.000
_cell.angle_alpha   90.00
_cell.angle_beta   90.00
_cell.angle_gamma   90.00
#
_symmetry.space_group_name_H-M   'P 1'
#
loop_
_entity.id
_entity.type
_entity.pdbx_description
1 polymer ?
#
loop_
_entity_poly.entity_id
_entity_poly.type
_entity_poly.pdbx_seq_one_letter_code
_entity_poly.pdbx_strand_id
1 'polypeptide(L)' 'MPLIKYIDANGTEYAVEAAPGISVMEAAVKNSVPGIDGDCGGAAACATCHVYVDP' A
#
# COMPACT_ATOMS: atom_id res chain seq x y z
N MET A 1 9.41 -2.75 -13.67
CA MET A 1 8.27 -2.37 -12.80
C MET A 1 8.88 -1.76 -11.55
N PRO A 2 8.41 -0.60 -11.06
CA PRO A 2 8.88 -0.06 -9.78
C PRO A 2 8.63 -1.06 -8.64
N LEU A 3 9.58 -1.10 -7.71
CA LEU A 3 9.48 -1.85 -6.46
C LEU A 3 8.99 -0.90 -5.37
N ILE A 4 7.88 -1.23 -4.73
CA ILE A 4 7.30 -0.51 -3.60
C ILE A 4 7.63 -1.29 -2.33
N LYS A 5 8.11 -0.58 -1.30
CA LYS A 5 8.41 -1.15 0.02
C LYS A 5 7.39 -0.64 1.02
N TYR A 6 6.67 -1.57 1.65
CA TYR A 6 5.77 -1.26 2.76
C TYR A 6 6.44 -1.70 4.05
N ILE A 7 6.42 -0.84 5.07
CA ILE A 7 7.01 -1.13 6.37
C ILE A 7 5.87 -1.10 7.39
N ASP A 8 5.63 -2.21 8.07
CA ASP A 8 4.59 -2.27 9.10
C ASP A 8 5.02 -1.55 10.40
N ALA A 9 4.10 -1.45 11.36
CA ALA A 9 4.37 -0.80 12.64
C ALA A 9 5.47 -1.51 13.49
N ASN A 10 5.84 -2.75 13.15
CA ASN A 10 6.90 -3.50 13.81
C ASN A 10 8.25 -3.39 13.06
N GLY A 11 8.29 -2.69 11.92
CA GLY A 11 9.47 -2.56 11.07
C GLY A 11 9.66 -3.69 10.05
N THR A 12 8.66 -4.57 9.88
CA THR A 12 8.70 -5.64 8.88
C THR A 12 8.50 -5.06 7.49
N GLU A 13 9.43 -5.33 6.57
CA GLU A 13 9.35 -4.89 5.17
C GLU A 13 8.62 -5.91 4.30
N TYR A 14 7.70 -5.42 3.46
CA TYR A 14 7.02 -6.16 2.40
C TYR A 14 7.31 -5.46 1.07
N ALA A 15 8.00 -6.17 0.17
CA ALA A 15 8.38 -5.64 -1.13
C ALA A 15 7.43 -6.14 -2.23
N VAL A 16 6.90 -5.22 -3.04
CA VAL A 16 5.90 -5.51 -4.08
C VAL A 16 6.30 -4.83 -5.38
N GLU A 17 6.32 -5.58 -6.48
CA GLU A 17 6.43 -4.99 -7.81
C GLU A 17 5.05 -4.52 -8.31
N ALA A 18 4.98 -3.29 -8.80
CA ALA A 18 3.75 -2.73 -9.37
C ALA A 18 4.01 -2.11 -10.74
N ALA A 19 3.05 -2.25 -11.66
CA ALA A 19 3.11 -1.56 -12.94
C ALA A 19 2.82 -0.05 -12.75
N PRO A 20 3.45 0.85 -13.53
CA PRO A 20 3.07 2.26 -13.54
C PRO A 20 1.56 2.44 -13.82
N GLY A 21 0.94 3.39 -13.11
CA GLY A 21 -0.52 3.63 -13.19
C GLY A 21 -1.34 2.85 -12.17
N ILE A 22 -0.76 1.89 -11.45
CA ILE A 22 -1.35 1.28 -10.26
C ILE A 22 -1.07 2.15 -9.04
N SER A 23 -2.07 2.41 -8.21
CA SER A 23 -1.86 3.16 -6.97
C SER A 23 -1.13 2.33 -5.91
N VAL A 24 -0.45 3.03 -4.99
CA VAL A 24 0.29 2.39 -3.88
C VAL A 24 -0.65 1.57 -2.98
N MET A 25 -1.91 2.01 -2.82
CA MET A 25 -2.93 1.27 -2.08
C MET A 25 -3.35 -0.02 -2.81
N GLU A 26 -3.65 0.05 -4.11
CA GLU A 26 -4.05 -1.14 -4.87
C GLU A 26 -2.96 -2.21 -4.91
N ALA A 27 -1.69 -1.79 -5.03
CA ALA A 27 -0.56 -2.71 -4.99
C ALA A 27 -0.45 -3.42 -3.63
N ALA A 28 -0.71 -2.72 -2.51
CA ALA A 28 -0.73 -3.31 -1.18
C ALA A 28 -1.84 -4.36 -1.03
N VAL A 29 -3.09 -3.99 -1.35
CA VAL A 29 -4.27 -4.85 -1.19
C VAL A 29 -4.19 -6.09 -2.08
N LYS A 30 -3.78 -5.95 -3.35
CA LYS A 30 -3.65 -7.09 -4.28
C LYS A 30 -2.59 -8.10 -3.85
N ASN A 31 -1.61 -7.67 -3.05
CA ASN A 31 -0.53 -8.51 -2.54
C ASN A 31 -0.70 -8.84 -1.04
N SER A 32 -1.87 -8.56 -0.47
CA SER A 32 -2.19 -8.86 0.94
C SER A 32 -1.19 -8.27 1.94
N VAL A 33 -0.68 -7.07 1.67
CA VAL A 33 0.20 -6.35 2.60
C VAL A 33 -0.59 -5.99 3.86
N PRO A 34 -0.15 -6.42 5.06
CA PRO A 34 -0.86 -6.14 6.31
C PRO A 34 -0.93 -4.65 6.63
N GLY A 35 -2.03 -4.23 7.27
CA GLY A 35 -2.20 -2.85 7.78
C GLY A 35 -2.73 -1.83 6.76
N ILE A 36 -3.06 -2.26 5.54
CA ILE A 36 -3.74 -1.44 4.53
C ILE A 36 -5.04 -2.13 4.14
N ASP A 37 -6.17 -1.59 4.58
CA ASP A 37 -7.48 -2.22 4.37
C ASP A 37 -8.09 -1.81 3.01
N GLY A 38 -8.08 -0.51 2.71
CA GLY A 38 -8.56 0.00 1.42
C GLY A 38 -10.08 -0.10 1.22
N ASP A 39 -10.88 0.04 2.28
CA ASP A 39 -12.33 -0.28 2.28
C ASP A 39 -13.16 0.39 1.18
N CYS A 40 -12.86 1.65 0.86
CA CYS A 40 -13.60 2.39 -0.17
C CYS A 40 -13.11 2.11 -1.61
N GLY A 41 -12.16 1.20 -1.79
CA GLY A 41 -11.59 0.89 -3.11
C GLY A 41 -10.88 2.06 -3.78
N GLY A 42 -10.32 3.00 -3.01
CA GLY A 42 -9.62 4.18 -3.56
C GLY A 42 -10.52 5.37 -3.88
N ALA A 43 -11.78 5.38 -3.45
CA ALA A 43 -12.71 6.50 -3.63
C ALA A 43 -12.46 7.71 -2.69
N ALA A 44 -11.32 7.75 -1.98
CA ALA A 44 -10.94 8.81 -1.05
C ALA A 44 -11.98 9.12 0.05
N ALA A 45 -12.65 8.09 0.58
CA ALA A 45 -13.76 8.25 1.53
C ALA A 45 -13.55 7.61 2.92
N CYS A 46 -12.61 6.67 3.07
CA CYS A 46 -12.48 5.86 4.30
C CYS A 46 -11.24 6.16 5.16
N ALA A 47 -10.17 6.70 4.56
CA ALA A 47 -8.85 6.88 5.20
C ALA A 47 -8.15 5.60 5.71
N THR A 48 -8.67 4.40 5.45
CA THR A 48 -8.07 3.13 5.91
C THR A 48 -6.91 2.63 5.06
N CYS A 49 -6.49 3.41 4.05
CA CYS A 49 -5.26 3.22 3.29
C CYS A 49 -4.15 4.23 3.66
N HIS A 50 -4.27 4.87 4.81
CA HIS A 50 -3.30 5.86 5.29
C HIS A 50 -1.92 5.23 5.50
N VAL A 51 -0.87 5.95 5.07
CA VAL A 51 0.54 5.55 5.23
C VAL A 51 1.41 6.78 5.51
N TYR A 52 2.61 6.54 6.05
CA TYR A 52 3.68 7.53 6.08
C TYR A 52 4.62 7.27 4.91
N VAL A 53 4.98 8.33 4.17
CA VAL A 53 5.92 8.24 3.06
C VAL A 53 7.32 8.58 3.58
N ASP A 54 8.27 7.68 3.35
CA ASP A 54 9.69 7.91 3.63
C ASP A 54 10.24 9.02 2.71
N PRO A 55 11.03 9.99 3.22
CA PRO A 55 11.49 11.16 2.47
C PRO A 55 12.51 10.87 1.36
#